data_AF-A0A6N9P7Z5-F1
#
_entry.id   AF-A0A6N9P7Z5-F1
#
_cell.length_a   1.000
_cell.length_b   1.000
_cell.length_c   1.000
_cell.angle_alpha   90.00
_cell.angle_beta   90.00
_cell.angle_gamma   90.00
#
_symmetry.space_group_name_H-M   'P 1'
#
loop_
_entity.id
_entity.type
_entity.pdbx_description
1 polymer ?
#
loop_
_entity_poly.entity_id
_entity_poly.type
_entity_poly.pdbx_seq_one_letter_code
_entity_poly.pdbx_strand_id
1 'polypeptide(L)'
;MKRIFALLFSIALMLSLLPGCGLLAETELADPEPEAGQPEDAEAPPEPEGSKAVTLVFAYEQDDGHTDLLEAASQIADSKGYTLSTVESLGNHELQNRFIGLAREAGEQAILIELADPARAAEAVEAAGEMAVVFVNTAPDSNSVLGKRAVFVGNPEGEGELYLRLTGRTAMRAADNLIRGVATDEETELKLSGHKISIPADGVLEP
;
A
#
# COMPACT_ATOMS: atom_id res chain seq x y z
N MET A 1 -37.99 25.88 -10.08
CA MET A 1 -36.56 26.21 -10.23
C MET A 1 -35.78 24.95 -9.87
N LYS A 2 -35.20 24.25 -10.86
CA LYS A 2 -33.75 24.22 -11.18
C LYS A 2 -32.94 23.54 -10.06
N ARG A 3 -32.23 22.41 -10.20
CA ARG A 3 -31.91 21.45 -11.26
C ARG A 3 -31.52 20.13 -10.57
N ILE A 4 -31.82 19.01 -11.20
CA ILE A 4 -31.45 17.63 -10.84
C ILE A 4 -30.06 17.37 -11.43
N PHE A 5 -29.13 16.80 -10.67
CA PHE A 5 -27.93 16.15 -11.21
C PHE A 5 -27.70 14.83 -10.46
N ALA A 6 -28.33 13.77 -10.97
CA ALA A 6 -27.96 12.39 -10.71
C ALA A 6 -26.96 11.99 -11.80
N LEU A 7 -25.70 11.78 -11.42
CA LEU A 7 -24.64 11.33 -12.31
C LEU A 7 -24.68 9.80 -12.36
N LEU A 8 -25.44 9.24 -13.31
CA LEU A 8 -25.46 7.81 -13.61
C LEU A 8 -24.28 7.46 -14.53
N PHE A 9 -23.31 6.72 -14.01
CA PHE A 9 -22.25 6.06 -14.79
C PHE A 9 -22.88 4.91 -15.59
N SER A 10 -23.01 5.08 -16.91
CA SER A 10 -23.33 4.00 -17.85
C SER A 10 -22.07 3.64 -18.62
N ILE A 11 -21.42 2.55 -18.25
CA ILE A 11 -20.29 1.99 -19.00
C ILE A 11 -20.87 1.24 -20.20
N ALA A 12 -20.69 1.81 -21.39
CA ALA A 12 -20.92 1.15 -22.66
C ALA A 12 -19.79 0.13 -22.89
N LEU A 13 -20.15 -1.15 -22.86
CA LEU A 13 -19.30 -2.24 -23.32
C LEU A 13 -19.35 -2.28 -24.86
N MET A 14 -18.29 -1.84 -25.55
CA MET A 14 -18.10 -2.09 -26.98
C MET A 14 -16.64 -2.40 -27.28
N LEU A 15 -16.47 -3.53 -27.97
CA LEU A 15 -15.23 -4.09 -28.50
C LEU A 15 -14.40 -3.07 -29.31
N SER A 16 -13.09 -3.04 -29.06
CA SER A 16 -12.10 -2.66 -30.07
C SER A 16 -11.41 -3.90 -30.60
N LEU A 17 -11.72 -4.21 -31.86
CA LEU A 17 -11.04 -5.17 -32.72
C LEU A 17 -9.54 -4.83 -32.82
N LEU A 18 -8.67 -5.81 -32.60
CA LEU A 18 -7.27 -5.70 -33.01
C LEU A 18 -7.19 -5.77 -34.55
N PRO A 19 -6.39 -4.90 -35.20
CA PRO A 19 -6.06 -5.03 -36.61
C PRO A 19 -5.11 -6.21 -36.82
N GLY A 20 -5.49 -7.11 -37.71
CA GLY A 20 -4.67 -8.21 -38.17
C GLY A 20 -3.56 -7.78 -39.13
N CYS A 21 -2.45 -8.50 -39.05
CA CYS A 21 -1.47 -8.82 -40.09
C CYS A 21 -0.78 -10.07 -39.52
N GLY A 22 -1.00 -11.28 -40.01
CA GLY A 22 -0.79 -11.73 -41.37
C GLY A 22 0.17 -12.92 -41.25
N LEU A 23 -0.36 -14.11 -41.04
CA LEU A 23 0.45 -15.33 -40.94
C LEU A 23 -0.28 -16.48 -41.64
N LEU A 24 -0.19 -16.51 -42.97
CA LEU A 24 -0.23 -17.74 -43.77
C LEU A 24 0.37 -17.41 -45.14
N ALA A 25 1.69 -17.54 -45.25
CA ALA A 25 2.36 -17.76 -46.52
C ALA A 25 3.44 -18.81 -46.28
N GLU A 26 3.33 -19.90 -47.01
CA GLU A 26 4.32 -20.97 -47.12
C GLU A 26 5.72 -20.38 -47.32
N THR A 27 6.72 -20.90 -46.60
CA THR A 27 8.10 -20.78 -47.06
C THR A 27 8.92 -22.00 -46.68
N GLU A 28 9.40 -22.59 -47.77
CA GLU A 28 10.49 -23.53 -47.99
C GLU A 28 11.63 -23.48 -46.95
N LEU A 29 12.12 -24.68 -46.61
CA LEU A 29 13.33 -24.91 -45.81
C LEU A 29 14.57 -24.40 -46.56
N ALA A 30 15.37 -23.55 -45.90
CA ALA A 30 16.76 -23.27 -46.29
C ALA A 30 17.69 -23.56 -45.09
N ASP A 31 18.82 -24.21 -45.40
CA ASP A 31 19.89 -24.61 -44.47
C ASP A 31 20.56 -23.43 -43.73
N PRO A 32 21.20 -23.65 -42.57
CA PRO A 32 21.69 -22.60 -41.69
C PRO A 32 23.14 -22.17 -42.00
N GLU A 33 23.41 -20.87 -41.89
CA GLU A 33 24.76 -20.28 -41.79
C GLU A 33 24.69 -18.95 -41.00
N PRO A 34 25.79 -18.47 -40.40
CA PRO A 34 26.16 -18.67 -39.00
C PRO A 34 25.83 -17.48 -38.09
N GLU A 35 26.02 -17.69 -36.78
CA GLU A 35 25.82 -16.74 -35.68
C GLU A 35 26.27 -15.30 -35.98
N ALA A 36 25.33 -14.36 -35.83
CA ALA A 36 25.63 -12.95 -35.60
C ALA A 36 25.37 -12.65 -34.11
N GLY A 37 26.42 -12.21 -33.42
CA GLY A 37 26.45 -12.01 -31.98
C GLY A 37 25.32 -11.13 -31.43
N GLN A 38 24.85 -11.50 -30.25
CA GLN A 38 23.94 -10.69 -29.44
C GLN A 38 24.66 -9.40 -29.01
N PRO A 39 24.06 -8.21 -29.21
CA PRO A 39 24.45 -7.05 -28.43
C PRO A 39 23.95 -7.25 -26.99
N GLU A 40 24.88 -7.39 -26.04
CA GLU A 40 24.62 -7.52 -24.60
C GLU A 40 24.27 -6.18 -23.90
N ASP A 41 23.56 -5.28 -24.59
CA ASP A 41 23.17 -3.97 -24.03
C ASP A 41 21.69 -3.65 -24.33
N ALA A 42 20.82 -4.65 -24.14
CA ALA A 42 19.40 -4.38 -23.98
C ALA A 42 19.16 -3.92 -22.53
N GLU A 43 19.05 -2.61 -22.35
CA GLU A 43 18.59 -2.01 -21.09
C GLU A 43 17.25 -2.68 -20.71
N ALA A 44 17.20 -3.25 -19.51
CA ALA A 44 16.00 -3.92 -19.01
C ALA A 44 14.82 -2.94 -19.11
N PRO A 45 13.63 -3.37 -19.56
CA PRO A 45 12.46 -2.52 -19.58
C PRO A 45 12.28 -1.88 -18.19
N PRO A 46 11.92 -0.59 -18.10
CA PRO A 46 11.62 0.01 -16.81
C PRO A 46 10.57 -0.86 -16.10
N GLU A 47 10.88 -1.27 -14.88
CA GLU A 47 9.92 -1.93 -14.00
C GLU A 47 8.61 -1.14 -14.03
N PRO A 48 7.45 -1.80 -14.18
CA PRO A 48 6.18 -1.10 -14.21
C PRO A 48 6.06 -0.25 -12.94
N GLU A 49 5.85 1.06 -13.10
CA GLU A 49 5.58 1.93 -11.95
C GLU A 49 4.35 1.38 -11.22
N GLY A 50 4.55 0.98 -9.96
CA GLY A 50 3.45 0.46 -9.13
C GLY A 50 2.33 1.50 -8.97
N SER A 51 1.15 1.03 -8.60
CA SER A 51 -0.02 1.90 -8.54
C SER A 51 0.14 2.99 -7.47
N LYS A 52 -0.46 4.16 -7.74
CA LYS A 52 -0.58 5.25 -6.76
C LYS A 52 -1.81 5.07 -5.84
N ALA A 53 -2.39 3.88 -5.76
CA ALA A 53 -3.42 3.57 -4.79
C ALA A 53 -2.80 2.98 -3.52
N VAL A 54 -3.40 3.31 -2.39
CA VAL A 54 -3.11 2.72 -1.08
C VAL A 54 -4.45 2.41 -0.41
N THR A 55 -4.56 1.23 0.17
CA THR A 55 -5.71 0.81 0.96
C THR A 55 -5.37 0.88 2.46
N LEU A 56 -6.32 1.38 3.25
CA LEU A 56 -6.35 1.26 4.70
C LEU A 56 -7.42 0.26 5.12
N VAL A 57 -6.99 -0.83 5.73
CA VAL A 57 -7.88 -1.86 6.29
C VAL A 57 -8.11 -1.55 7.75
N PHE A 58 -9.34 -1.18 8.10
CA PHE A 58 -9.75 -1.06 9.50
C PHE A 58 -10.11 -2.41 10.10
N ALA A 59 -9.75 -2.60 11.36
CA ALA A 59 -10.09 -3.83 12.08
C ALA A 59 -11.59 -3.89 12.33
N TYR A 60 -12.22 -2.77 12.67
CA TYR A 60 -13.64 -2.71 13.04
C TYR A 60 -14.41 -1.70 12.19
N GLU A 61 -15.71 -1.54 12.48
CA GLU A 61 -16.55 -0.49 11.89
C GLU A 61 -15.95 0.88 12.24
N GLN A 62 -15.89 1.78 11.26
CA GLN A 62 -15.34 3.11 11.47
C GLN A 62 -16.17 3.91 12.48
N ASP A 63 -15.47 4.55 13.40
CA ASP A 63 -16.01 5.49 14.38
C ASP A 63 -15.42 6.89 14.18
N ASP A 64 -15.77 7.82 15.08
CA ASP A 64 -15.26 9.20 15.04
C ASP A 64 -13.72 9.25 15.09
N GLY A 65 -13.07 8.35 15.83
CA GLY A 65 -11.63 8.26 15.89
C GLY A 65 -10.99 7.78 14.59
N HIS A 66 -11.60 6.80 13.93
CA HIS A 66 -11.17 6.37 12.60
C HIS A 66 -11.30 7.48 11.56
N THR A 67 -12.33 8.32 11.70
CA THR A 67 -12.54 9.49 10.82
C THR A 67 -11.36 10.46 10.92
N ASP A 68 -10.94 10.81 12.14
CA ASP A 68 -9.80 11.69 12.40
C ASP A 68 -8.48 11.15 11.82
N LEU A 69 -8.24 9.86 12.00
CA LEU A 69 -7.08 9.17 11.44
C LEU A 69 -7.11 9.19 9.91
N LEU A 70 -8.25 8.83 9.32
CA LEU A 70 -8.44 8.74 7.88
C LEU A 70 -8.28 10.10 7.20
N GLU A 71 -8.87 11.16 7.73
CA GLU A 71 -8.74 12.51 7.18
C GLU A 71 -7.27 12.94 7.15
N ALA A 72 -6.55 12.68 8.24
CA ALA A 72 -5.17 13.10 8.39
C ALA A 72 -4.22 12.27 7.50
N ALA A 73 -4.49 10.98 7.32
CA ALA A 73 -3.80 10.13 6.35
C ALA A 73 -4.07 10.56 4.91
N SER A 74 -5.34 10.84 4.57
CA SER A 74 -5.78 11.27 3.22
C SER A 74 -5.09 12.56 2.79
N GLN A 75 -4.96 13.54 3.68
CA GLN A 75 -4.24 14.79 3.39
C GLN A 75 -2.77 14.55 2.99
N ILE A 76 -2.10 13.59 3.63
CA ILE A 76 -0.73 13.21 3.26
C ILE A 76 -0.72 12.45 1.93
N ALA A 77 -1.65 11.52 1.72
CA ALA A 77 -1.79 10.77 0.48
C ALA A 77 -1.94 11.72 -0.72
N ASP A 78 -2.90 12.64 -0.64
CA ASP A 78 -3.16 13.66 -1.67
C ASP A 78 -1.91 14.51 -1.96
N SER A 79 -1.22 14.97 -0.91
CA SER A 79 -0.01 15.79 -1.04
C SER A 79 1.15 15.08 -1.75
N LYS A 80 1.12 13.74 -1.76
CA LYS A 80 2.13 12.86 -2.37
C LYS A 80 1.64 12.21 -3.67
N GLY A 81 0.41 12.51 -4.10
CA GLY A 81 -0.18 11.98 -5.33
C GLY A 81 -0.71 10.55 -5.21
N TYR A 82 -1.01 10.08 -3.99
CA TYR A 82 -1.68 8.79 -3.77
C TYR A 82 -3.18 8.98 -3.62
N THR A 83 -3.95 7.97 -4.02
CA THR A 83 -5.36 7.81 -3.63
C THR A 83 -5.43 6.86 -2.45
N LEU A 84 -6.04 7.29 -1.34
CA LEU A 84 -6.29 6.44 -0.18
C LEU A 84 -7.73 5.92 -0.22
N SER A 85 -7.90 4.60 -0.13
CA SER A 85 -9.21 3.95 0.01
C SER A 85 -9.30 3.20 1.34
N THR A 86 -10.51 2.89 1.79
CA THR A 86 -10.73 2.17 3.05
C THR A 86 -11.63 0.97 2.88
N VAL A 87 -11.34 -0.08 3.64
CA VAL A 87 -12.20 -1.25 3.80
C VAL A 87 -12.23 -1.66 5.27
N GLU A 88 -13.29 -2.35 5.68
CA GLU A 88 -13.48 -2.80 7.06
C GLU A 88 -13.50 -4.32 7.10
N SER A 89 -12.64 -4.89 7.95
CA SER A 89 -12.54 -6.34 8.14
C SER A 89 -13.45 -6.89 9.23
N LEU A 90 -14.06 -6.02 10.05
CA LEU A 90 -15.04 -6.37 11.09
C LEU A 90 -14.55 -7.44 12.08
N GLY A 91 -13.28 -7.38 12.46
CA GLY A 91 -12.60 -8.30 13.37
C GLY A 91 -12.27 -9.65 12.72
N ASN A 92 -12.44 -9.80 11.41
CA ASN A 92 -12.22 -11.05 10.69
C ASN A 92 -10.85 -11.02 9.98
N HIS A 93 -9.89 -11.79 10.47
CA HIS A 93 -8.54 -11.82 9.93
C HIS A 93 -8.47 -12.43 8.51
N GLU A 94 -9.31 -13.41 8.19
CA GLU A 94 -9.36 -14.01 6.85
C GLU A 94 -9.82 -12.99 5.80
N LEU A 95 -10.79 -12.13 6.17
CA LEU A 95 -11.29 -11.05 5.35
C LEU A 95 -10.25 -9.92 5.22
N GLN A 96 -9.56 -9.58 6.31
CA GLN A 96 -8.41 -8.67 6.28
C GLN A 96 -7.36 -9.14 5.27
N ASN A 97 -6.93 -10.41 5.35
CA ASN A 97 -5.97 -10.99 4.41
C ASN A 97 -6.48 -11.02 2.97
N ARG A 98 -7.79 -11.22 2.76
CA ARG A 98 -8.41 -11.11 1.44
C ARG A 98 -8.30 -9.69 0.87
N PHE A 99 -8.58 -8.66 1.67
CA PHE A 99 -8.44 -7.28 1.21
C PHE A 99 -6.99 -6.91 0.90
N ILE A 100 -6.05 -7.39 1.71
CA ILE A 100 -4.61 -7.24 1.45
C ILE A 100 -4.23 -7.87 0.11
N GLY A 101 -4.70 -9.09 -0.15
CA GLY A 101 -4.48 -9.77 -1.43
C GLY A 101 -5.05 -9.01 -2.63
N LEU A 102 -6.24 -8.41 -2.49
CA LEU A 102 -6.85 -7.60 -3.55
C LEU A 102 -6.07 -6.31 -3.83
N ALA A 103 -5.58 -5.62 -2.79
CA ALA A 103 -4.71 -4.45 -2.95
C ALA A 103 -3.40 -4.83 -3.69
N ARG A 104 -2.80 -5.97 -3.33
CA ARG A 104 -1.62 -6.52 -4.01
C ARG A 104 -1.89 -6.82 -5.48
N GLU A 105 -3.00 -7.50 -5.78
CA GLU A 105 -3.41 -7.82 -7.15
C GLU A 105 -3.72 -6.57 -7.98
N ALA A 106 -4.19 -5.49 -7.33
CA ALA A 106 -4.37 -4.18 -7.94
C ALA A 106 -3.04 -3.41 -8.16
N GLY A 107 -1.92 -3.99 -7.74
CA GLY A 107 -0.59 -3.39 -7.90
C GLY A 107 -0.31 -2.24 -6.95
N GLU A 108 -1.05 -2.11 -5.84
CA GLU A 108 -0.69 -1.18 -4.77
C GLU A 108 0.71 -1.48 -4.25
N GLN A 109 1.46 -0.43 -3.92
CA GLN A 109 2.84 -0.57 -3.43
C GLN A 109 2.92 -0.60 -1.90
N ALA A 110 1.85 -0.18 -1.22
CA ALA A 110 1.75 -0.21 0.23
C ALA A 110 0.32 -0.49 0.70
N ILE A 111 0.20 -0.98 1.92
CA ILE A 111 -1.05 -1.13 2.64
C ILE A 111 -0.92 -0.66 4.09
N LEU A 112 -1.95 0.04 4.55
CA LEU A 112 -2.12 0.41 5.94
C LEU A 112 -3.09 -0.60 6.58
N ILE A 113 -2.75 -1.11 7.76
CA ILE A 113 -3.53 -2.16 8.41
C ILE A 113 -3.69 -1.83 9.89
N GLU A 114 -4.92 -1.61 10.32
CA GLU A 114 -5.26 -1.83 11.72
C GLU A 114 -5.52 -3.32 11.93
N LEU A 115 -4.69 -3.98 12.72
CA LEU A 115 -4.74 -5.43 12.89
C LEU A 115 -6.04 -5.88 13.54
N ALA A 116 -6.74 -6.81 12.88
CA ALA A 116 -7.90 -7.49 13.47
C ALA A 116 -7.47 -8.53 14.53
N ASP A 117 -6.29 -9.12 14.36
CA ASP A 117 -5.66 -10.03 15.32
C ASP A 117 -4.13 -9.80 15.37
N PRO A 118 -3.62 -9.15 16.44
CA PRO A 118 -2.19 -8.89 16.62
C PRO A 118 -1.28 -10.11 16.56
N ALA A 119 -1.77 -11.28 16.97
CA ALA A 119 -1.00 -12.53 16.96
C ALA A 119 -0.79 -13.07 15.54
N ARG A 120 -1.60 -12.62 14.57
CA ARG A 120 -1.55 -13.04 13.16
C ARG A 120 -0.91 -12.02 12.23
N ALA A 121 -0.22 -11.01 12.76
CA ALA A 121 0.43 -9.99 11.94
C ALA A 121 1.40 -10.57 10.88
N ALA A 122 2.05 -11.70 11.16
CA ALA A 122 2.91 -12.38 10.19
C ALA A 122 2.15 -12.83 8.93
N GLU A 123 0.91 -13.31 9.10
CA GLU A 123 0.05 -13.72 7.98
C GLU A 123 -0.37 -12.51 7.13
N ALA A 124 -0.58 -11.35 7.76
CA ALA A 124 -0.87 -10.10 7.05
C ALA A 124 0.32 -9.63 6.21
N VAL A 125 1.56 -9.72 6.73
CA VAL A 125 2.78 -9.43 5.95
C VAL A 125 2.95 -10.43 4.80
N GLU A 126 2.71 -11.72 5.04
CA GLU A 126 2.77 -12.74 4.00
C GLU A 126 1.74 -12.47 2.89
N ALA A 127 0.50 -12.11 3.26
CA ALA A 127 -0.53 -11.73 2.30
C ALA A 127 -0.15 -10.49 1.48
N ALA A 128 0.56 -9.52 2.07
CA ALA A 128 1.01 -8.32 1.39
C ALA A 128 2.14 -8.58 0.36
N GLY A 129 2.94 -9.63 0.58
CA GLY A 129 4.06 -10.00 -0.30
C GLY A 129 5.00 -8.81 -0.54
N GLU A 130 5.22 -8.48 -1.82
CA GLU A 130 5.70 -7.22 -2.42
C GLU A 130 5.61 -5.93 -1.60
N MET A 131 4.44 -5.71 -1.02
CA MET A 131 4.03 -4.40 -0.57
C MET A 131 4.75 -3.96 0.70
N ALA A 132 4.89 -2.65 0.84
CA ALA A 132 5.15 -2.06 2.14
C ALA A 132 3.91 -2.23 3.05
N VAL A 133 4.14 -2.61 4.29
CA VAL A 133 3.10 -2.80 5.31
C VAL A 133 3.31 -1.77 6.41
N VAL A 134 2.25 -1.06 6.74
CA VAL A 134 2.22 -0.19 7.92
C VAL A 134 1.11 -0.68 8.82
N PHE A 135 1.47 -1.24 9.97
CA PHE A 135 0.52 -1.50 11.04
C PHE A 135 0.17 -0.18 11.71
N VAL A 136 -1.13 0.12 11.81
CA VAL A 136 -1.64 1.40 12.27
C VAL A 136 -2.46 1.18 13.52
N ASN A 137 -2.21 1.98 14.56
CA ASN A 137 -2.95 2.03 15.84
C ASN A 137 -2.85 0.76 16.70
N THR A 138 -2.95 -0.42 16.11
CA THR A 138 -2.83 -1.71 16.77
C THR A 138 -1.47 -2.35 16.43
N ALA A 139 -0.64 -2.54 17.45
CA ALA A 139 0.68 -3.16 17.29
C ALA A 139 0.57 -4.67 17.06
N PRO A 140 1.49 -5.29 16.30
CA PRO A 140 1.63 -6.74 16.28
C PRO A 140 2.15 -7.27 17.63
N ASP A 141 1.78 -8.50 18.00
CA ASP A 141 2.26 -9.12 19.25
C ASP A 141 3.77 -9.42 19.22
N SER A 142 4.32 -9.63 18.03
CA SER A 142 5.75 -9.91 17.84
C SER A 142 6.39 -8.89 16.91
N ASN A 143 7.43 -8.21 17.41
CA ASN A 143 8.24 -7.29 16.60
C ASN A 143 9.03 -7.99 15.48
N SER A 144 9.11 -9.33 15.47
CA SER A 144 9.79 -10.08 14.41
C SER A 144 9.16 -9.89 13.02
N VAL A 145 7.92 -9.41 12.96
CA VAL A 145 7.23 -9.10 11.70
C VAL A 145 7.62 -7.74 11.13
N LEU A 146 8.28 -6.89 11.94
CA LEU A 146 8.73 -5.56 11.55
C LEU A 146 10.11 -5.62 10.88
N GLY A 147 10.41 -4.62 10.05
CA GLY A 147 11.69 -4.50 9.37
C GLY A 147 11.62 -3.58 8.15
N LYS A 148 12.44 -3.86 7.13
CA LYS A 148 12.61 -2.99 5.95
C LYS A 148 11.33 -2.65 5.17
N ARG A 149 10.29 -3.47 5.32
CA ARG A 149 9.04 -3.37 4.56
C ARG A 149 7.80 -3.37 5.44
N ALA A 150 7.97 -3.50 6.76
CA ALA A 150 6.86 -3.59 7.69
C ALA A 150 7.19 -2.74 8.92
N VAL A 151 6.35 -1.77 9.23
CA VAL A 151 6.55 -0.88 10.39
C VAL A 151 5.26 -0.75 11.17
N PHE A 152 5.37 -0.39 12.46
CA PHE A 152 4.23 -0.02 13.28
C PHE A 152 4.20 1.50 13.49
N VAL A 153 3.00 2.09 13.36
CA VAL A 153 2.72 3.48 13.67
C VAL A 153 1.54 3.56 14.60
N GLY A 154 1.81 3.91 15.84
CA GLY A 154 0.82 4.11 16.90
C GLY A 154 1.50 4.30 18.25
N ASN A 155 0.70 4.47 19.28
CA ASN A 155 1.12 4.48 20.67
C ASN A 155 0.08 3.69 21.46
N PRO A 156 0.45 2.58 22.12
CA PRO A 156 -0.50 1.79 22.91
C PRO A 156 -1.12 2.58 24.07
N GLU A 157 -0.44 3.64 24.54
CA GLU A 157 -0.93 4.57 25.58
C GLU A 157 -1.56 5.85 24.98
N GLY A 158 -1.65 5.93 23.64
CA GLY A 158 -2.17 7.08 22.93
C GLY A 158 -3.69 7.05 22.83
N GLU A 159 -4.34 8.14 23.20
CA GLU A 159 -5.79 8.27 23.11
C GLU A 159 -6.20 9.63 22.53
N GLY A 160 -7.41 9.67 21.96
CA GLY A 160 -8.07 10.89 21.52
C GLY A 160 -7.71 11.38 20.11
N GLU A 161 -8.44 12.40 19.66
CA GLU A 161 -8.37 12.96 18.30
C GLU A 161 -6.94 13.29 17.88
N LEU A 162 -6.19 14.06 18.69
CA LEU A 162 -4.86 14.52 18.30
C LEU A 162 -3.90 13.35 18.06
N TYR A 163 -4.00 12.32 18.89
CA TYR A 163 -3.23 11.10 18.72
C TYR A 163 -3.58 10.41 17.39
N LEU A 164 -4.86 10.18 17.11
CA LEU A 164 -5.29 9.49 15.89
C LEU A 164 -4.95 10.26 14.61
N ARG A 165 -5.07 11.60 14.62
CA ARG A 165 -4.63 12.46 13.51
C ARG A 165 -3.13 12.36 13.27
N LEU A 166 -2.31 12.30 14.32
CA LEU A 166 -0.86 12.14 14.20
C LEU A 166 -0.50 10.74 13.70
N THR A 167 -1.19 9.71 14.19
CA THR A 167 -1.06 8.32 13.73
C THR A 167 -1.34 8.22 12.24
N GLY A 168 -2.48 8.74 11.76
CA GLY A 168 -2.84 8.73 10.33
C GLY A 168 -1.82 9.44 9.43
N ARG A 169 -1.38 10.65 9.83
CA ARG A 169 -0.35 11.40 9.09
C ARG A 169 0.97 10.64 9.01
N THR A 170 1.39 10.05 10.13
CA THR A 170 2.67 9.36 10.23
C THR A 170 2.62 8.06 9.45
N ALA A 171 1.51 7.33 9.50
CA ALA A 171 1.32 6.08 8.79
C ALA A 171 1.46 6.27 7.27
N MET A 172 0.80 7.28 6.71
CA MET A 172 0.89 7.56 5.28
C MET A 172 2.28 8.07 4.85
N ARG A 173 2.99 8.79 5.72
CA ARG A 173 4.40 9.16 5.46
C ARG A 173 5.32 7.95 5.48
N ALA A 174 5.12 7.05 6.43
CA ALA A 174 5.89 5.82 6.52
C ALA A 174 5.67 4.95 5.27
N ALA A 175 4.43 4.83 4.79
CA ALA A 175 4.13 4.14 3.54
C ALA A 175 4.90 4.73 2.33
N ASP A 176 4.87 6.06 2.13
CA ASP A 176 5.64 6.71 1.06
C ASP A 176 7.15 6.48 1.17
N ASN A 177 7.71 6.57 2.37
CA ASN A 177 9.14 6.34 2.59
C ASN A 177 9.53 4.91 2.24
N LEU A 178 8.74 3.92 2.70
CA LEU A 178 8.96 2.50 2.40
C LEU A 178 8.85 2.22 0.89
N ILE A 179 7.86 2.80 0.20
CA ILE A 179 7.71 2.68 -1.27
C ILE A 179 8.96 3.21 -1.99
N ARG A 180 9.52 4.32 -1.50
CA ARG A 180 10.69 4.97 -2.10
C ARG A 180 12.02 4.33 -1.68
N GLY A 181 11.99 3.28 -0.86
CA GLY A 181 13.20 2.66 -0.30
C GLY A 181 14.03 3.60 0.56
N VAL A 182 13.45 4.70 1.02
CA VAL A 182 14.07 5.62 1.97
C VAL A 182 13.90 4.97 3.33
N ALA A 183 15.02 4.67 4.00
CA ALA A 183 14.94 4.23 5.38
C ALA A 183 14.17 5.30 6.18
N THR A 184 13.41 4.89 7.20
CA THR A 184 12.57 5.82 7.96
C THR A 184 13.37 6.72 8.92
N ASP A 185 14.68 6.86 8.65
CA ASP A 185 15.72 7.54 9.42
C ASP A 185 15.79 9.06 9.16
N GLU A 186 15.02 9.61 8.21
CA GLU A 186 14.67 11.04 8.26
C GLU A 186 13.60 11.28 9.32
N GLU A 187 14.09 11.37 10.56
CA GLU A 187 13.51 11.97 11.76
C GLU A 187 12.17 12.71 11.50
N THR A 188 11.08 11.95 11.38
CA THR A 188 9.75 12.52 11.57
C THR A 188 9.59 12.64 13.08
N GLU A 189 10.27 13.62 13.69
CA GLU A 189 10.18 13.93 15.12
C GLU A 189 8.68 14.11 15.47
N LEU A 190 8.08 13.06 16.02
CA LEU A 190 6.82 13.15 16.74
C LEU A 190 7.14 13.78 18.11
N LYS A 191 7.16 15.12 18.15
CA LYS A 191 7.12 15.85 19.42
C LYS A 191 5.70 15.82 19.98
N LEU A 192 5.29 14.65 20.47
CA LEU A 192 4.21 14.52 21.43
C LEU A 192 4.76 14.91 22.81
N SER A 193 3.98 15.67 23.57
CA SER A 193 4.32 16.28 24.86
C SER A 193 5.35 15.51 25.70
N GLY A 194 6.63 15.88 25.59
CA GLY A 194 7.68 15.57 26.56
C GLY A 194 8.45 14.26 26.41
N HIS A 195 8.08 13.34 25.50
CA HIS A 195 8.85 12.12 25.26
C HIS A 195 9.20 11.98 23.77
N LYS A 196 10.50 11.90 23.48
CA LYS A 196 11.02 11.66 22.13
C LYS A 196 10.75 10.20 21.77
N ILE A 197 9.82 9.95 20.85
CA ILE A 197 9.75 8.65 20.17
C ILE A 197 10.63 8.77 18.92
N SER A 198 11.85 8.26 19.03
CA SER A 198 12.70 8.00 17.86
C SER A 198 12.25 6.65 17.29
N ILE A 199 11.93 6.59 15.99
CA ILE A 199 11.75 5.32 15.28
C ILE A 199 13.16 4.93 14.78
N PRO A 200 13.86 3.95 15.41
CA PRO A 200 15.17 3.54 14.94
C PRO A 200 15.07 2.76 13.63
N ALA A 201 16.18 2.74 12.87
CA ALA A 201 16.29 2.16 11.53
C ALA A 201 16.03 0.64 11.46
N ASP A 202 15.88 -0.03 12.61
CA ASP A 202 15.57 -1.45 12.76
C ASP A 202 14.12 -1.74 13.19
N GLY A 203 13.28 -0.71 13.33
CA GLY A 203 11.84 -0.88 13.57
C GLY A 203 11.46 -1.36 14.97
N VAL A 204 12.39 -1.37 15.92
CA VAL A 204 12.11 -1.77 17.31
C VAL A 204 12.02 -0.53 18.20
N LEU A 205 10.83 -0.25 18.74
CA LEU A 205 10.67 0.76 19.79
C LEU A 205 11.24 0.20 21.10
N GLU A 206 12.35 0.75 21.58
CA GLU A 206 12.86 0.47 22.93
C GLU A 206 11.93 1.09 24.00
N PRO A 207 11.79 0.44 25.18
CA PRO A 207 10.73 0.71 26.16
C PRO A 207 10.75 2.10 26.79
#